data_AF-I6SHI2-F1
#
_entry.id   AF-I6SHI2-F1
#
_cell.length_a   1.000
_cell.length_b   1.000
_cell.length_c   1.000
_cell.angle_alpha   90.00
_cell.angle_beta   90.00
_cell.angle_gamma   90.00
#
_symmetry.space_group_name_H-M   'P 1'
#
loop_
_entity.id
_entity.type
_entity.pdbx_description
1 polymer ?
#
loop_
_entity_poly.entity_id
_entity_poly.type
_entity_poly.pdbx_seq_one_letter_code
_entity_poly.pdbx_strand_id
1 'polypeptide(L)'
;TSDQPYYVNVTSEPGGCFSYVGHRNRVQQLNLQNYNLDTGCFRLGTIVHEFLHALGFYHQQSTWNRDDYVRIVLENIQEGMEGNFNKYDKDTVDNFNQEYDYASVMHYGPTAFSKNGQMTIV
;
A
#
# COMPACT_ATOMS: atom_id res chain seq x y z
N THR A 1 27.22 -11.25 9.29
CA THR A 1 25.93 -10.55 9.06
C THR A 1 25.05 -10.51 10.32
N SER A 2 25.58 -10.83 11.50
CA SER A 2 24.87 -10.85 12.79
C SER A 2 24.73 -9.47 13.46
N ASP A 3 25.33 -8.42 12.91
CA ASP A 3 25.57 -7.17 13.63
C ASP A 3 24.71 -6.00 13.11
N GLN A 4 23.67 -6.26 12.30
CA GLN A 4 22.72 -5.24 11.90
C GLN A 4 21.58 -5.16 12.93
N PRO A 5 21.49 -4.08 13.74
CA PRO A 5 20.44 -3.95 14.75
C PRO A 5 19.04 -3.73 14.13
N TYR A 6 18.98 -3.43 12.83
CA TYR A 6 17.75 -3.17 12.10
C TYR A 6 17.71 -3.94 10.79
N TYR A 7 16.63 -4.69 10.59
CA TYR A 7 16.35 -5.40 9.34
C TYR A 7 14.84 -5.57 9.17
N VAL A 8 14.43 -5.85 7.94
CA VAL A 8 13.07 -6.28 7.62
C VAL A 8 12.98 -7.78 7.86
N ASN A 9 12.19 -8.19 8.85
CA ASN A 9 11.93 -9.59 9.15
C ASN A 9 10.72 -10.05 8.32
N VAL A 10 10.97 -10.85 7.28
CA VAL A 10 9.91 -11.40 6.43
C VAL A 10 9.28 -12.61 7.13
N THR A 11 7.99 -12.53 7.42
CA THR A 11 7.22 -13.56 8.12
C THR A 11 6.08 -14.10 7.26
N SER A 12 5.49 -15.22 7.67
CA SER A 12 4.36 -15.87 6.97
C SER A 12 3.25 -16.24 7.97
N GLU A 13 2.82 -15.26 8.76
CA GLU A 13 1.74 -15.41 9.72
C GLU A 13 0.35 -15.23 9.05
N PRO A 14 -0.73 -15.77 9.63
CA PRO A 14 -2.09 -15.43 9.21
C PRO A 14 -2.36 -13.92 9.32
N GLY A 15 -3.14 -13.36 8.38
CA GLY A 15 -3.54 -11.94 8.40
C GLY A 15 -3.29 -11.17 7.11
N GLY A 16 -2.89 -11.85 6.03
CA GLY A 16 -2.67 -11.24 4.72
C GLY A 16 -1.25 -10.70 4.54
N CYS A 17 -1.12 -9.75 3.61
CA CYS A 17 0.15 -9.13 3.23
C CYS A 17 0.20 -7.72 3.81
N PHE A 18 1.28 -7.37 4.50
CA PHE A 18 1.44 -6.02 5.04
C PHE A 18 2.91 -5.71 5.36
N SER A 19 3.21 -4.42 5.42
CA SER A 19 4.49 -3.90 5.87
C SER A 19 4.30 -2.56 6.57
N TYR A 20 5.26 -2.20 7.44
CA TYR A 20 5.33 -0.83 7.95
C TYR A 20 5.85 0.11 6.86
N VAL A 21 5.38 1.37 6.86
CA VAL A 21 5.93 2.40 5.99
C VAL A 21 7.24 2.94 6.56
N GLY A 22 8.33 2.75 5.83
CA GLY A 22 9.66 3.28 6.13
C GLY A 22 10.40 2.59 7.27
N HIS A 23 11.60 3.09 7.55
CA HIS A 23 12.47 2.56 8.60
C HIS A 23 11.92 2.86 10.01
N ARG A 24 11.85 1.84 10.87
CA ARG A 24 11.23 1.94 12.21
C ARG A 24 12.22 2.02 13.39
N ASN A 25 13.53 2.14 13.16
CA ASN A 25 14.58 2.08 14.20
C ASN A 25 14.49 0.82 15.09
N ARG A 26 13.98 -0.28 14.54
CA ARG A 26 13.86 -1.61 15.16
C ARG A 26 13.78 -2.67 14.07
N VAL A 27 13.83 -3.95 14.45
CA VAL A 27 13.38 -5.03 13.56
C VAL A 27 11.92 -4.81 13.21
N GLN A 28 11.61 -4.70 11.92
CA GLN A 28 10.26 -4.44 11.44
C GLN A 28 9.72 -5.65 10.67
N GLN A 29 8.50 -6.04 10.98
CA GLN A 29 7.83 -7.13 10.30
C GLN A 29 7.36 -6.68 8.92
N LEU A 30 7.57 -7.55 7.94
CA LEU A 30 6.87 -7.57 6.66
C LEU A 30 6.23 -8.96 6.57
N ASN A 31 4.91 -9.03 6.51
CA ASN A 31 4.21 -10.31 6.46
C ASN A 31 3.79 -10.64 5.03
N LEU A 32 4.09 -11.87 4.62
CA LEU A 32 3.58 -12.48 3.39
C LEU A 32 2.95 -13.80 3.79
N GLN A 33 1.65 -13.79 4.10
CA GLN A 33 0.92 -15.01 4.42
C GLN A 33 1.13 -16.06 3.32
N ASN A 34 1.30 -17.33 3.72
CA ASN A 34 1.55 -18.41 2.78
C ASN A 34 0.35 -18.62 1.83
N TYR A 35 0.61 -18.52 0.54
CA TYR A 35 -0.32 -18.82 -0.55
C TYR A 35 0.43 -19.63 -1.62
N ASN A 36 -0.31 -20.28 -2.52
CA ASN A 36 0.30 -20.89 -3.70
C ASN A 36 1.03 -19.81 -4.52
N LEU A 37 2.07 -20.21 -5.26
CA LEU A 37 2.78 -19.34 -6.19
C LEU A 37 1.79 -18.62 -7.12
N ASP A 38 2.07 -17.34 -7.39
CA ASP A 38 1.25 -16.44 -8.20
C ASP A 38 -0.16 -16.16 -7.67
N THR A 39 -0.43 -16.45 -6.39
CA THR A 39 -1.70 -16.12 -5.71
C THR A 39 -1.48 -15.38 -4.40
N GLY A 40 -2.48 -14.63 -3.94
CA GLY A 40 -2.42 -13.89 -2.67
C GLY A 40 -1.16 -13.06 -2.52
N CYS A 41 -0.42 -13.29 -1.43
CA CYS A 41 0.84 -12.61 -1.12
C CYS A 41 2.04 -13.05 -1.95
N PHE A 42 1.99 -14.23 -2.60
CA PHE A 42 3.10 -14.82 -3.37
C PHE A 42 3.05 -14.44 -4.86
N ARG A 43 2.47 -13.28 -5.17
CA ARG A 43 2.57 -12.64 -6.49
C ARG A 43 3.74 -11.67 -6.48
N LEU A 44 4.54 -11.64 -7.54
CA LEU A 44 5.70 -10.73 -7.65
C LEU A 44 5.32 -9.27 -7.34
N GLY A 45 4.22 -8.79 -7.90
CA GLY A 45 3.73 -7.42 -7.65
C GLY A 45 3.40 -7.16 -6.19
N THR A 46 2.78 -8.11 -5.49
CA THR A 46 2.46 -7.98 -4.06
C THR A 46 3.73 -7.95 -3.21
N ILE A 47 4.71 -8.82 -3.51
CA ILE A 47 6.00 -8.81 -2.80
C ILE A 47 6.68 -7.45 -2.98
N VAL A 48 6.73 -6.94 -4.21
CA VAL A 48 7.30 -5.61 -4.50
C VAL A 48 6.54 -4.51 -3.76
N HIS A 49 5.21 -4.55 -3.73
CA HIS A 49 4.36 -3.59 -3.01
C HIS A 49 4.73 -3.49 -1.52
N GLU A 50 4.82 -4.62 -0.83
CA GLU A 50 5.15 -4.63 0.61
C GLU A 50 6.58 -4.17 0.91
N PHE A 51 7.52 -4.46 0.01
CA PHE A 51 8.87 -3.94 0.13
C PHE A 51 8.96 -2.44 -0.16
N LEU A 52 8.15 -1.90 -1.09
CA LEU A 52 8.06 -0.45 -1.30
C LEU A 52 7.50 0.27 -0.07
N HIS A 53 6.50 -0.31 0.60
CA HIS A 53 6.10 0.17 1.92
C HIS A 53 7.28 0.18 2.90
N ALA A 54 8.02 -0.92 3.04
CA ALA A 54 9.18 -0.98 3.92
C ALA A 54 10.24 0.10 3.61
N LEU A 55 10.40 0.45 2.32
CA LEU A 55 11.30 1.51 1.87
C LEU A 55 10.78 2.93 2.18
N GLY A 56 9.47 3.11 2.37
CA GLY A 56 8.87 4.40 2.75
C GLY A 56 7.78 4.91 1.81
N PHE A 57 7.34 4.12 0.82
CA PHE A 57 6.31 4.54 -0.10
C PHE A 57 4.92 4.32 0.49
N TYR A 58 4.07 5.35 0.38
CA TYR A 58 2.63 5.23 0.63
C TYR A 58 1.90 4.80 -0.65
N HIS A 59 0.60 4.53 -0.53
CA HIS A 59 -0.23 4.26 -1.70
C HIS A 59 -0.34 5.47 -2.63
N GLN A 60 -0.34 5.23 -3.94
CA GLN A 60 -0.37 6.29 -4.96
C GLN A 60 -1.63 7.15 -4.84
N GLN A 61 -2.79 6.54 -4.56
CA GLN A 61 -4.05 7.29 -4.39
C GLN A 61 -4.12 8.14 -3.11
N SER A 62 -3.11 8.05 -2.25
CA SER A 62 -2.99 8.86 -1.02
C SER A 62 -2.08 10.08 -1.19
N THR A 63 -1.53 10.33 -2.38
CA THR A 63 -0.73 11.55 -2.62
C THR A 63 -1.56 12.83 -2.44
N TRP A 64 -0.90 13.91 -2.05
CA TRP A 64 -1.52 15.21 -1.71
C TRP A 64 -2.37 15.78 -2.86
N ASN A 65 -1.93 15.58 -4.10
CA ASN A 65 -2.58 16.04 -5.34
C ASN A 65 -3.48 15.01 -6.02
N ARG A 66 -3.82 13.88 -5.38
CA ARG A 66 -4.58 12.81 -6.06
C ARG A 66 -5.91 13.28 -6.66
N ASP A 67 -6.55 14.30 -6.08
CA ASP A 67 -7.85 14.83 -6.55
C ASP A 67 -7.76 15.51 -7.93
N ASP A 68 -6.56 15.81 -8.43
CA ASP A 68 -6.35 16.30 -9.80
C ASP A 68 -6.42 15.17 -10.85
N TYR A 69 -6.38 13.90 -10.41
CA TYR A 69 -6.21 12.72 -11.27
C TYR A 69 -7.30 11.67 -11.12
N VAL A 70 -7.82 11.50 -9.89
CA VAL A 70 -8.85 10.50 -9.56
C VAL A 70 -9.85 11.07 -8.55
N ARG A 71 -11.08 10.57 -8.61
CA ARG A 71 -12.14 10.87 -7.64
C ARG A 71 -12.44 9.65 -6.79
N ILE A 72 -12.50 9.86 -5.48
CA ILE A 72 -12.94 8.83 -4.53
C ILE A 72 -14.47 8.86 -4.41
N VAL A 73 -15.12 7.73 -4.68
CA VAL A 73 -16.57 7.56 -4.61
C VAL A 73 -16.94 6.97 -3.25
N LEU A 74 -17.05 7.85 -2.24
CA LEU A 74 -17.27 7.45 -0.85
C LEU A 74 -18.53 6.58 -0.67
N GLU A 75 -19.55 6.79 -1.50
CA GLU A 75 -20.80 6.04 -1.41
C GLU A 75 -20.63 4.55 -1.70
N ASN A 76 -19.58 4.18 -2.44
CA ASN A 76 -19.28 2.79 -2.80
C ASN A 76 -18.34 2.10 -1.79
N ILE A 77 -17.76 2.83 -0.84
CA ILE A 77 -16.80 2.27 0.13
C ILE A 77 -17.56 1.56 1.27
N GLN A 78 -16.97 0.45 1.74
CA GLN A 78 -17.40 -0.26 2.95
C GLN A 78 -17.34 0.66 4.18
N GLU A 79 -18.41 0.65 4.99
CA GLU A 79 -18.48 1.45 6.20
C GLU A 79 -17.29 1.15 7.14
N GLY A 80 -16.59 2.20 7.56
CA GLY A 80 -15.39 2.10 8.40
C GLY A 80 -14.07 1.95 7.63
N MET A 81 -14.11 1.80 6.30
CA MET A 81 -12.92 1.66 5.45
C MET A 81 -12.51 2.95 4.74
N GLU A 82 -13.22 4.06 4.98
CA GLU A 82 -12.99 5.36 4.34
C GLU A 82 -11.57 5.89 4.63
N GLY A 83 -11.02 5.56 5.80
CA GLY A 83 -9.66 5.96 6.20
C GLY A 83 -8.55 5.42 5.28
N ASN A 84 -8.79 4.34 4.53
CA ASN A 84 -7.84 3.81 3.54
C ASN A 84 -7.65 4.71 2.30
N PHE A 85 -8.50 5.74 2.17
CA PHE A 85 -8.48 6.70 1.06
C PHE A 85 -8.04 8.10 1.49
N ASN A 86 -7.54 8.21 2.72
CA ASN A 86 -6.98 9.45 3.25
C ASN A 86 -5.77 9.88 2.40
N LYS A 87 -5.68 11.20 2.17
CA LYS A 87 -4.51 11.82 1.58
C LYS A 87 -3.49 12.16 2.65
N TYR A 88 -2.23 12.18 2.26
CA TYR A 88 -1.14 12.76 3.01
C TYR A 88 -0.83 14.17 2.48
N ASP A 89 -0.21 15.00 3.30
CA ASP A 89 0.24 16.35 2.90
C ASP A 89 1.64 16.32 2.28
N LYS A 90 2.08 17.47 1.78
CA LYS A 90 3.42 17.63 1.15
C LYS A 90 4.58 17.48 2.13
N ASP A 91 4.33 17.57 3.43
CA ASP A 91 5.34 17.38 4.47
C ASP A 91 5.56 15.89 4.76
N THR A 92 4.56 15.06 4.44
CA THR A 92 4.59 13.61 4.63
C THR A 92 4.95 12.84 3.36
N VAL A 93 4.48 13.27 2.19
CA VAL A 93 4.72 12.59 0.90
C VAL A 93 5.29 13.52 -0.16
N ASP A 94 6.34 13.05 -0.84
CA ASP A 94 6.95 13.70 -2.00
C ASP A 94 6.69 12.84 -3.25
N ASN A 95 6.35 13.50 -4.36
CA ASN A 95 6.17 12.86 -5.67
C ASN A 95 7.49 12.79 -6.47
N PHE A 96 8.60 13.31 -5.92
CA PHE A 96 9.92 13.33 -6.57
C PHE A 96 9.90 13.95 -7.97
N ASN A 97 9.06 14.96 -8.15
CA ASN A 97 8.81 15.62 -9.43
C ASN A 97 8.37 14.66 -10.56
N GLN A 98 7.72 13.56 -10.22
CA GLN A 98 7.09 12.63 -11.16
C GLN A 98 5.58 12.90 -11.28
N GLU A 99 5.03 12.54 -12.44
CA GLU A 99 3.59 12.59 -12.70
C GLU A 99 2.84 11.48 -11.95
N TYR A 100 1.51 11.59 -11.90
CA TYR A 100 0.68 10.57 -11.30
C TYR A 100 0.71 9.28 -12.11
N ASP A 101 1.12 8.17 -11.50
CA ASP A 101 1.22 6.87 -12.16
C ASP A 101 0.00 5.99 -11.85
N TYR A 102 -0.95 5.93 -12.78
CA TYR A 102 -2.12 5.05 -12.70
C TYR A 102 -1.76 3.55 -12.72
N ALA A 103 -0.59 3.19 -13.25
CA ALA A 103 -0.12 1.81 -13.33
C ALA A 103 0.81 1.42 -12.15
N SER A 104 1.01 2.33 -11.20
CA SER A 104 1.86 2.11 -10.04
C SER A 104 1.42 0.87 -9.28
N VAL A 105 2.39 0.02 -8.91
CA VAL A 105 2.14 -1.13 -8.03
C VAL A 105 1.60 -0.69 -6.65
N MET A 106 1.79 0.59 -6.28
CA MET A 106 1.27 1.20 -5.05
C MET A 106 -0.14 1.79 -5.21
N HIS A 107 -0.74 1.74 -6.40
CA HIS A 107 -2.08 2.27 -6.63
C HIS A 107 -3.14 1.19 -6.33
N TYR A 108 -4.19 1.57 -5.60
CA TYR A 108 -5.33 0.69 -5.39
C TYR A 108 -6.09 0.37 -6.69
N GLY A 109 -6.61 -0.85 -6.77
CA GLY A 109 -7.54 -1.21 -7.85
C GLY A 109 -8.84 -0.39 -7.78
N PRO A 110 -9.57 -0.25 -8.89
CA PRO A 110 -10.73 0.63 -8.99
C PRO A 110 -11.89 0.23 -8.06
N THR A 111 -11.94 -1.03 -7.59
CA THR A 111 -12.99 -1.56 -6.70
C THR A 111 -12.50 -1.84 -5.28
N ALA A 112 -11.31 -1.34 -4.90
CA ALA A 112 -10.74 -1.54 -3.57
C ALA A 112 -11.75 -1.11 -2.48
N PHE A 113 -11.94 -1.97 -1.48
CA PHE A 113 -12.88 -1.76 -0.37
C PHE A 113 -14.33 -1.43 -0.79
N SER A 114 -14.75 -1.84 -1.99
CA SER A 114 -16.12 -1.64 -2.45
C SER A 114 -17.12 -2.48 -1.65
N LYS A 115 -18.27 -1.91 -1.29
CA LYS A 115 -19.38 -2.63 -0.64
C LYS A 115 -20.42 -3.18 -1.62
N ASN A 116 -20.39 -2.73 -2.87
CA ASN A 116 -21.42 -3.04 -3.88
C ASN A 116 -20.82 -3.49 -5.22
N GLY A 117 -19.51 -3.73 -5.28
CA GLY A 117 -18.78 -4.13 -6.48
C GLY A 117 -18.58 -3.00 -7.50
N GLN A 118 -19.08 -1.79 -7.22
CA GLN A 118 -18.85 -0.61 -8.05
C GLN A 118 -17.51 0.05 -7.71
N MET A 119 -17.02 0.90 -8.60
CA MET A 119 -15.74 1.57 -8.45
C MET A 119 -15.74 2.54 -7.26
N THR A 120 -14.70 2.47 -6.44
CA THR A 120 -14.39 3.41 -5.36
C THR A 120 -13.40 4.48 -5.81
N ILE A 121 -12.65 4.24 -6.90
CA ILE A 121 -11.75 5.20 -7.55
C ILE A 121 -12.13 5.32 -9.03
N VAL A 122 -12.41 6.54 -9.50
CA VAL A 122 -12.81 6.84 -10.90
C VAL A 122 -12.05 8.00 -11.50
#